data_AF-A0A7S0J0H0-F1
#
_entry.id   AF-A0A7S0J0H0-F1
#
_cell.length_a   1.000
_cell.length_b   1.000
_cell.length_c   1.000
_cell.angle_alpha   90.00
_cell.angle_beta   90.00
_cell.angle_gamma   90.00
#
_symmetry.space_group_name_H-M   'P 1'
#
loop_
_entity.id
_entity.type
_entity.pdbx_description
1 polymer ?
#
loop_
_entity_poly.entity_id
_entity_poly.type
_entity_poly.pdbx_seq_one_letter_code
_entity_poly.pdbx_strand_id
1 'polypeptide(L)'
;DRARERLVHVLFRFATARQTPPVLLPTFFSPLYSLLRKGKHLHHLELPWEPLFALLLNLHLPKLRPSAFENRALARASRVEAVRCAAMCRRHFRAGSTAAILAAVEPLLCPHEPASLMLGAALLSLLLPTGG
;
A
#
# COMPACT_ATOMS: atom_id res chain seq x y z
N ASP A 1 -5.95 -13.03 -18.40
CA ASP A 1 -5.00 -14.13 -18.12
C ASP A 1 -5.11 -14.48 -16.63
N ARG A 2 -5.81 -15.57 -16.31
CA ARG A 2 -6.14 -15.95 -14.92
C ARG A 2 -4.91 -16.35 -14.10
N ALA A 3 -3.85 -16.86 -14.73
CA ALA A 3 -2.63 -17.24 -14.01
C ALA A 3 -1.92 -16.01 -13.45
N ARG A 4 -1.90 -14.93 -14.24
CA ARG A 4 -1.31 -13.65 -13.85
C ARG A 4 -2.07 -12.97 -12.70
N GLU A 5 -3.40 -12.97 -12.75
CA GLU A 5 -4.23 -12.41 -11.66
C GLU A 5 -3.99 -13.16 -10.35
N ARG A 6 -3.93 -14.50 -10.39
CA ARG A 6 -3.57 -15.31 -9.22
C ARG A 6 -2.20 -14.94 -8.66
N LEU A 7 -1.20 -14.76 -9.54
CA LEU A 7 0.14 -14.35 -9.11
C LEU A 7 0.13 -12.98 -8.43
N VAL A 8 -0.65 -12.03 -8.95
CA VAL A 8 -0.84 -10.71 -8.31
C VAL A 8 -1.43 -10.87 -6.91
N HIS A 9 -2.49 -11.67 -6.74
CA HIS A 9 -3.07 -11.92 -5.43
C HIS A 9 -2.09 -12.55 -4.44
N VAL A 10 -1.29 -13.52 -4.90
CA VAL A 10 -0.27 -14.19 -4.07
C VAL A 10 0.79 -13.19 -3.62
N LEU A 11 1.38 -12.44 -4.55
CA LEU A 11 2.39 -11.42 -4.24
C LEU A 11 1.83 -10.33 -3.34
N PHE A 12 0.61 -9.87 -3.59
CA PHE A 12 -0.07 -8.88 -2.75
C PHE A 12 -0.26 -9.39 -1.32
N ARG A 13 -0.73 -10.63 -1.15
CA ARG A 13 -0.90 -11.25 0.17
C ARG A 13 0.42 -11.37 0.93
N PHE A 14 1.50 -11.80 0.27
CA PHE A 14 2.81 -11.87 0.91
C PHE A 14 3.36 -10.48 1.25
N ALA A 15 3.21 -9.50 0.37
CA ALA A 15 3.71 -8.15 0.61
C ALA A 15 2.97 -7.44 1.76
N THR A 16 1.68 -7.74 1.97
CA THR A 16 0.82 -7.07 2.95
C THR A 16 0.54 -7.90 4.20
N ALA A 17 1.13 -9.09 4.33
CA ALA A 17 1.00 -9.88 5.54
C ALA A 17 1.61 -9.13 6.74
N ARG A 18 0.92 -9.16 7.89
CA ARG A 18 1.32 -8.42 9.11
C ARG A 18 2.73 -8.75 9.60
N GLN A 19 3.24 -9.93 9.27
CA GLN A 19 4.55 -10.43 9.71
C GLN A 19 5.65 -10.25 8.66
N THR A 20 5.36 -9.69 7.50
CA THR A 20 6.37 -9.52 6.44
C THR A 20 7.42 -8.50 6.89
N PRO A 21 8.69 -8.91 7.04
CA PRO A 21 9.75 -7.99 7.40
C PRO A 21 9.91 -6.90 6.34
N PRO A 22 10.15 -5.63 6.72
CA PRO A 22 10.34 -4.54 5.75
C PRO A 22 11.38 -4.86 4.67
N VAL A 23 12.47 -5.54 5.04
CA VAL A 23 13.53 -5.98 4.13
C VAL A 23 13.04 -6.84 2.96
N LEU A 24 11.95 -7.58 3.12
CA LEU A 24 11.40 -8.44 2.07
C LEU A 24 10.37 -7.73 1.19
N LEU A 25 9.92 -6.54 1.58
CA LEU A 25 8.92 -5.80 0.81
C LEU A 25 9.37 -5.51 -0.64
N PRO A 26 10.62 -5.10 -0.92
CA PRO A 26 11.08 -4.93 -2.29
C PRO A 26 10.99 -6.23 -3.12
N THR A 27 11.25 -7.39 -2.51
CA THR A 27 11.20 -8.71 -3.17
C THR A 27 9.80 -9.06 -3.66
N PHE A 28 8.76 -8.61 -2.95
CA PHE A 28 7.37 -8.86 -3.33
C PHE A 28 6.76 -7.71 -4.15
N PHE A 29 7.08 -6.46 -3.81
CA PHE A 29 6.51 -5.28 -4.47
C PHE A 29 7.10 -5.02 -5.85
N SER A 30 8.39 -5.25 -6.07
CA SER A 30 8.99 -5.07 -7.41
C SER A 30 8.33 -5.94 -8.50
N PRO A 31 8.14 -7.28 -8.31
CA PRO A 31 7.42 -8.09 -9.27
C PRO A 31 5.93 -7.73 -9.33
N LEU A 32 5.29 -7.41 -8.19
CA LEU A 32 3.89 -6.98 -8.18
C LEU A 32 3.67 -5.71 -9.02
N TYR A 33 4.50 -4.69 -8.82
CA TYR A 33 4.48 -3.45 -9.59
C TYR A 33 4.67 -3.73 -11.09
N SER A 34 5.62 -4.60 -11.44
CA SER A 34 5.88 -4.98 -12.83
C SER A 34 4.67 -5.66 -13.48
N LEU A 35 4.01 -6.56 -12.74
CA LEU A 35 2.79 -7.25 -13.20
C LEU A 35 1.62 -6.28 -13.35
N LEU A 36 1.42 -5.36 -12.40
CA LEU A 36 0.39 -4.35 -12.49
C LEU A 36 0.66 -3.39 -13.65
N ARG A 37 1.88 -2.85 -13.78
CA ARG A 37 2.24 -1.89 -14.84
C ARG A 37 1.99 -2.44 -16.25
N LYS A 38 2.35 -3.71 -16.49
CA LYS A 38 2.13 -4.38 -17.78
C LYS A 38 0.71 -4.94 -17.93
N GLY A 39 -0.16 -4.74 -16.95
CA GLY A 39 -1.42 -5.46 -16.77
C GLY A 39 -2.64 -4.79 -17.39
N LYS A 40 -2.55 -4.34 -18.65
CA LYS A 40 -3.68 -3.72 -19.37
C LYS A 40 -4.93 -4.62 -19.44
N HIS A 41 -4.78 -5.92 -19.22
CA HIS A 41 -5.82 -6.95 -19.32
C HIS A 41 -6.27 -7.52 -17.96
N LEU A 42 -5.93 -6.89 -16.84
CA LEU A 42 -6.31 -7.32 -15.49
C LEU A 42 -7.69 -6.72 -15.10
N HIS A 43 -8.70 -6.89 -15.95
CA HIS A 43 -10.02 -6.26 -15.79
C HIS A 43 -10.84 -6.85 -14.66
N HIS A 44 -10.57 -8.10 -14.26
CA HIS A 44 -11.29 -8.80 -13.19
C HIS A 44 -10.49 -8.87 -11.89
N LEU A 45 -9.35 -8.18 -11.83
CA LEU A 45 -8.52 -8.16 -10.64
C LEU A 45 -9.13 -7.23 -9.59
N GLU A 46 -9.49 -7.82 -8.44
CA GLU A 46 -9.96 -7.09 -7.27
C GLU A 46 -8.99 -7.27 -6.09
N LEU A 47 -8.46 -6.17 -5.57
CA LEU A 47 -7.55 -6.16 -4.43
C LEU A 47 -8.21 -5.47 -3.22
N PRO A 48 -8.06 -6.03 -2.01
CA PRO A 48 -8.48 -5.33 -0.79
C PRO A 48 -7.50 -4.18 -0.50
N TRP A 49 -8.01 -3.03 -0.06
CA TRP A 49 -7.20 -1.84 0.21
C TRP A 49 -6.67 -1.84 1.66
N GLU A 50 -7.37 -2.49 2.58
CA GLU A 50 -7.13 -2.48 4.02
C GLU A 50 -5.73 -2.99 4.42
N PRO A 51 -5.22 -4.11 3.87
CA PRO A 51 -3.89 -4.59 4.22
C PRO A 51 -2.78 -3.61 3.81
N LEU A 52 -3.00 -2.89 2.71
CA LEU A 52 -2.08 -1.89 2.20
C LEU A 52 -2.12 -0.61 3.03
N PHE A 53 -3.31 -0.17 3.45
CA PHE A 53 -3.48 0.93 4.39
C PHE A 53 -2.74 0.67 5.72
N ALA A 54 -2.96 -0.52 6.31
CA ALA A 54 -2.28 -0.90 7.55
C ALA A 54 -0.75 -0.96 7.37
N LEU A 55 -0.27 -1.47 6.23
CA LEU A 55 1.16 -1.50 5.93
C LEU A 55 1.75 -0.08 5.82
N LEU A 56 1.08 0.82 5.10
CA LEU A 56 1.55 2.20 4.91
C LEU A 56 1.59 2.97 6.25
N LEU A 57 0.58 2.78 7.11
CA LEU A 57 0.59 3.33 8.47
C LEU A 57 1.78 2.79 9.28
N ASN A 58 2.00 1.47 9.28
CA ASN A 58 3.11 0.85 10.02
C ASN A 58 4.49 1.28 9.52
N LEU A 59 4.62 1.60 8.23
CA LEU A 59 5.86 2.10 7.65
C LEU A 59 6.12 3.58 7.98
N HIS A 60 5.06 4.36 8.25
CA HIS A 60 5.15 5.79 8.54
C HIS A 60 5.25 6.09 10.04
N LEU A 61 4.54 5.32 10.88
CA LEU A 61 4.59 5.48 12.32
C LEU A 61 5.95 5.00 12.86
N PRO A 62 6.73 5.86 13.54
CA PRO A 62 7.98 5.43 14.16
C PRO A 62 7.66 4.40 15.24
N LYS A 63 8.23 3.20 15.15
CA LYS A 63 8.11 2.21 16.23
C LYS A 63 8.74 2.82 17.48
N LEU A 64 8.01 2.78 18.61
CA LEU A 64 8.48 3.19 19.94
C LEU A 64 9.71 2.40 20.44
N ARG A 65 10.20 1.41 19.67
CA ARG A 65 11.41 0.65 19.97
C ARG A 65 12.51 1.02 18.98
N PRO A 66 13.59 1.68 19.42
CA PRO A 66 14.80 1.92 18.63
C PRO A 66 15.67 0.65 18.58
N SER A 67 15.07 -0.53 18.46
CA SER A 67 15.83 -1.78 18.44
C SER A 67 16.32 -2.04 17.02
N ALA A 68 17.61 -1.81 16.87
CA ALA A 68 18.42 -1.91 15.66
C ALA A 68 18.24 -0.74 14.69
N PHE A 69 19.39 -0.12 14.39
CA PHE A 69 19.71 0.60 13.17
C PHE A 69 19.36 -0.27 11.93
N GLU A 70 18.09 -0.59 11.70
CA GLU A 70 17.64 -1.14 10.42
C GLU A 70 18.04 -0.10 9.36
N ASN A 71 18.92 -0.54 8.46
CA ASN A 71 19.57 0.26 7.44
C ASN A 71 18.59 1.30 6.87
N ARG A 72 18.77 2.59 7.18
CA ARG A 72 17.86 3.66 6.78
C ARG A 72 17.59 3.65 5.27
N ALA A 73 18.57 3.23 4.47
CA ALA A 73 18.43 3.07 3.03
C ALA A 73 17.43 1.96 2.67
N LEU A 74 17.47 0.83 3.37
CA LEU A 74 16.55 -0.28 3.19
C LEU A 74 15.12 0.07 3.64
N ALA A 75 14.98 0.75 4.77
CA ALA A 75 13.68 1.25 5.23
C ALA A 75 13.08 2.24 4.21
N ARG A 76 13.92 3.14 3.66
CA ARG A 76 13.52 4.05 2.57
C ARG A 76 13.12 3.28 1.31
N ALA A 77 13.90 2.30 0.87
CA ALA A 77 13.60 1.49 -0.31
C ALA A 77 12.26 0.76 -0.16
N SER A 78 12.02 0.16 1.02
CA SER A 78 10.78 -0.54 1.34
C SER A 78 9.57 0.39 1.30
N ARG A 79 9.70 1.60 1.85
CA ARG A 79 8.66 2.64 1.77
C ARG A 79 8.37 3.04 0.33
N VAL A 80 9.41 3.31 -0.47
CA VAL A 80 9.27 3.73 -1.87
C VAL A 80 8.53 2.66 -2.67
N GLU A 81 8.90 1.39 -2.53
CA GLU A 81 8.26 0.30 -3.27
C GLU A 81 6.81 0.06 -2.82
N ALA A 82 6.51 0.16 -1.52
CA ALA A 82 5.15 0.09 -1.01
C ALA A 82 4.26 1.20 -1.57
N VAL A 83 4.76 2.44 -1.59
CA VAL A 83 4.06 3.62 -2.13
C VAL A 83 3.79 3.45 -3.63
N ARG A 84 4.79 3.02 -4.41
CA ARG A 84 4.64 2.78 -5.85
C ARG A 84 3.63 1.68 -6.14
N CYS A 85 3.65 0.60 -5.37
CA CYS A 85 2.65 -0.46 -5.51
C CYS A 85 1.26 0.01 -5.12
N ALA A 86 1.11 0.79 -4.05
CA ALA A 86 -0.18 1.31 -3.62
C ALA A 86 -0.87 2.12 -4.71
N ALA A 87 -0.14 3.05 -5.34
CA ALA A 87 -0.64 3.84 -6.45
C ALA A 87 -1.10 2.98 -7.65
N MET A 88 -0.46 1.83 -7.88
CA MET A 88 -0.85 0.89 -8.95
C MET A 88 -2.04 0.01 -8.56
N CYS A 89 -2.16 -0.35 -7.28
CA CYS A 89 -3.24 -1.19 -6.77
C CYS A 89 -4.59 -0.45 -6.75
N ARG A 90 -4.62 0.87 -6.58
CA ARG A 90 -5.86 1.64 -6.36
C ARG A 90 -6.92 1.52 -7.47
N ARG A 91 -6.49 1.26 -8.71
CA ARG A 91 -7.39 1.01 -9.85
C ARG A 91 -8.02 -0.39 -9.86
N HIS A 92 -7.55 -1.26 -8.99
CA HIS A 92 -8.03 -2.64 -8.81
C HIS A 92 -8.73 -2.80 -7.46
N PHE A 93 -8.99 -1.73 -6.72
CA PHE A 93 -9.78 -1.83 -5.50
C PHE A 93 -11.24 -2.12 -5.81
N ARG A 94 -11.89 -2.82 -4.89
CA ARG A 94 -13.30 -3.18 -5.03
C ARG A 94 -14.18 -1.94 -5.14
N ALA A 95 -15.28 -2.05 -5.87
CA ALA A 95 -16.31 -1.02 -5.90
C ALA A 95 -16.78 -0.70 -4.47
N GLY A 96 -17.02 0.58 -4.19
CA GLY A 96 -17.41 1.05 -2.85
C GLY A 96 -16.25 1.26 -1.85
N SER A 97 -15.01 0.92 -2.22
CA SER A 97 -13.85 1.15 -1.34
C SER A 97 -13.65 2.62 -0.96
N THR A 98 -14.08 3.57 -1.81
CA THR A 98 -13.93 5.01 -1.57
C THR A 98 -14.50 5.45 -0.23
N ALA A 99 -15.75 5.08 0.09
CA ALA A 99 -16.40 5.49 1.34
C ALA A 99 -15.67 4.90 2.56
N ALA A 100 -15.24 3.64 2.48
CA ALA A 100 -14.50 2.97 3.54
C ALA A 100 -13.10 3.58 3.76
N ILE A 101 -12.40 3.94 2.68
CA ILE A 101 -11.10 4.61 2.73
C ILE A 101 -11.24 6.00 3.37
N LEU A 102 -12.26 6.77 2.97
CA LEU A 102 -12.52 8.09 3.55
C LEU A 102 -12.78 7.99 5.05
N ALA A 103 -13.66 7.08 5.48
CA ALA A 103 -13.94 6.86 6.90
C ALA A 103 -12.70 6.43 7.71
N ALA A 104 -11.81 5.63 7.11
CA ALA A 104 -10.58 5.20 7.77
C ALA A 104 -9.51 6.30 7.87
N VAL A 105 -9.49 7.24 6.92
CA VAL A 105 -8.52 8.34 6.87
C VAL A 105 -9.02 9.58 7.60
N GLU A 106 -10.33 9.77 7.72
CA GLU A 106 -10.97 10.94 8.37
C GLU A 106 -10.35 11.30 9.73
N PRO A 107 -10.07 10.35 10.67
CA PRO A 107 -9.45 10.69 11.95
C PRO A 107 -8.06 11.31 11.83
N LEU A 108 -7.38 11.10 10.70
CA LEU A 108 -6.05 11.66 10.45
C LEU A 108 -6.11 13.09 9.92
N LEU A 109 -7.26 13.57 9.44
CA LEU A 109 -7.43 14.87 8.79
C LEU A 109 -7.66 16.02 9.79
N CYS A 110 -6.97 16.00 10.93
CA CYS A 110 -7.04 17.08 11.92
C CYS A 110 -6.16 18.28 11.48
N PRO A 111 -6.73 19.47 11.21
CA PRO A 111 -5.95 20.64 10.75
C PRO A 111 -5.00 21.18 11.82
N HIS A 112 -5.25 20.88 13.09
CA HIS A 112 -4.41 21.28 14.22
C HIS A 112 -3.21 20.35 14.44
N GLU A 113 -3.14 19.23 13.72
CA GLU A 113 -2.05 18.25 13.79
C GLU A 113 -1.41 18.07 12.40
N PRO A 114 -0.47 18.95 12.00
CA PRO A 114 0.08 18.96 10.64
C PRO A 114 0.67 17.62 10.19
N ALA A 115 1.32 16.88 11.10
CA ALA A 115 1.88 15.57 10.81
C ALA A 115 0.79 14.53 10.46
N SER A 116 -0.29 14.51 11.23
CA SER A 116 -1.44 13.64 10.97
C SER A 116 -2.15 14.04 9.68
N LEU A 117 -2.39 15.34 9.48
CA LEU A 117 -3.01 15.88 8.26
C LEU A 117 -2.23 15.48 7.00
N MET A 118 -0.90 15.65 7.03
CA MET A 118 -0.03 15.27 5.92
C MET A 118 -0.08 13.76 5.63
N LEU A 119 -0.09 12.94 6.68
CA LEU A 119 -0.22 11.49 6.53
C LEU A 119 -1.58 11.12 5.92
N GLY A 120 -2.67 11.69 6.42
CA GLY A 120 -4.02 11.48 5.89
C GLY A 120 -4.11 11.88 4.41
N ALA A 121 -3.64 13.08 4.05
CA ALA A 121 -3.61 13.54 2.66
C ALA A 121 -2.78 12.62 1.75
N ALA A 122 -1.61 12.14 2.23
CA ALA A 122 -0.80 11.19 1.48
C ALA A 122 -1.50 9.84 1.26
N LEU A 123 -2.19 9.33 2.28
CA LEU A 123 -2.95 8.07 2.18
C LEU A 123 -4.11 8.21 1.19
N LEU A 124 -4.85 9.33 1.20
CA LEU A 124 -5.89 9.59 0.21
C LEU A 124 -5.33 9.62 -1.21
N SER A 125 -4.22 10.31 -1.43
CA SER A 125 -3.56 10.37 -2.74
C SER A 125 -3.15 8.98 -3.26
N LEU A 126 -2.75 8.08 -2.37
CA LEU A 126 -2.28 6.74 -2.74
C LEU A 126 -3.42 5.72 -2.89
N LEU A 127 -4.46 5.81 -2.07
CA LEU A 127 -5.46 4.75 -1.93
C LEU A 127 -6.80 5.08 -2.58
N LEU A 128 -7.17 6.36 -2.76
CA LEU A 128 -8.45 6.67 -3.41
C LEU A 128 -8.47 6.07 -4.83
N PRO A 129 -9.48 5.23 -5.15
CA PRO A 129 -9.61 4.66 -6.47
C PRO A 129 -9.70 5.77 -7.53
N THR A 130 -8.92 5.64 -8.61
CA THR A 130 -8.92 6.60 -9.73
C THR A 130 -9.51 6.03 -11.02
N GLY A 131 -10.17 4.88 -10.93
CA GLY A 131 -10.87 4.24 -12.05
C GLY A 131 -12.37 4.26 -11.80
N GLY A 132 -13.07 5.10 -12.55
CA GLY A 132 -14.49 4.99 -12.88
C GLY A 132 -14.61 4.70 -14.37
#